data_AF-A0A2N0LRI6-F1
#
_entry.id   AF-A0A2N0LRI6-F1
#
_cell.length_a   1.000
_cell.length_b   1.000
_cell.length_c   1.000
_cell.angle_alpha   90.00
_cell.angle_beta   90.00
_cell.angle_gamma   90.00
#
_symmetry.space_group_name_H-M   'P 1'
#
loop_
_entity.id
_entity.type
_entity.pdbx_description
1 polymer ?
#
loop_
_entity_poly.entity_id
_entity_poly.type
_entity_poly.pdbx_seq_one_letter_code
_entity_poly.pdbx_strand_id
1 'polypeptide(L)'
;MADKLRTGLERVLVHEYVHHVVDGIIDDEIVPNWLNEGLAEFYETVLGRERPRSNAFALHRFRTADNAKLAAQSETLFPLAELESNKEWNERSEPDRIRLQYDQSYMIIRFMNETFDKSSPFDALREIASGAELPEALNSVVGLNYEDFEARFVDWLSNWEDPVTTQATDYFQVLDQIMELRGSISDRRRANIQQSLSDIENVAVYTE
;
A
#
# COMPACT_ATOMS: atom_id res chain seq x y z
N MET A 1 -11.29 22.52 5.03
CA MET A 1 -10.90 22.93 3.65
C MET A 1 -9.45 23.39 3.60
N ALA A 2 -9.04 24.30 4.49
CA ALA A 2 -7.64 24.74 4.63
C ALA A 2 -6.63 23.59 4.74
N ASP A 3 -6.90 22.59 5.59
CA ASP A 3 -5.98 21.44 5.76
C ASP A 3 -5.81 20.59 4.49
N LYS A 4 -6.86 20.44 3.67
CA LYS A 4 -6.79 19.70 2.41
C LYS A 4 -5.96 20.47 1.37
N LEU A 5 -6.19 21.77 1.24
CA LEU A 5 -5.43 22.63 0.32
C LEU A 5 -3.95 22.70 0.71
N ARG A 6 -3.68 22.86 2.00
CA ARG A 6 -2.31 22.84 2.53
C ARG A 6 -1.63 21.50 2.30
N THR A 7 -2.32 20.40 2.61
CA THR A 7 -1.80 19.04 2.36
C THR A 7 -1.48 18.85 0.88
N GLY A 8 -2.36 19.29 -0.02
CA GLY A 8 -2.12 19.23 -1.47
C GLY A 8 -0.88 20.03 -1.89
N LEU A 9 -0.74 21.27 -1.39
CA LEU A 9 0.44 22.10 -1.69
C LEU A 9 1.74 21.50 -1.13
N GLU A 10 1.73 21.02 0.11
CA GLU A 10 2.91 20.39 0.73
C GLU A 10 3.32 19.13 -0.03
N ARG A 11 2.37 18.33 -0.51
CA ARG A 11 2.64 17.16 -1.37
C ARG A 11 3.34 17.59 -2.66
N VAL A 12 2.75 18.51 -3.41
CA VAL A 12 3.34 18.99 -4.67
C VAL A 12 4.75 19.57 -4.44
N LEU A 13 4.96 20.37 -3.40
CA LEU A 13 6.28 20.92 -3.11
C LEU A 13 7.33 19.83 -2.81
N VAL A 14 6.95 18.77 -2.09
CA VAL A 14 7.86 17.65 -1.83
C VAL A 14 8.10 16.83 -3.10
N HIS A 15 7.07 16.60 -3.90
CA HIS A 15 7.15 15.88 -5.17
C HIS A 15 8.18 16.53 -6.10
N GLU A 16 8.00 17.82 -6.39
CA GLU A 16 8.91 18.59 -7.25
C GLU A 16 10.32 18.73 -6.65
N TYR A 17 10.43 18.84 -5.32
CA TYR A 17 11.73 18.86 -4.64
C TYR A 17 12.48 17.53 -4.83
N VAL A 18 11.78 16.39 -4.78
CA VAL A 18 12.40 15.08 -4.98
C VAL A 18 12.87 14.93 -6.41
N HIS A 19 12.11 15.36 -7.42
CA HIS A 19 12.62 15.41 -8.80
C HIS A 19 13.90 16.22 -8.91
N HIS A 20 13.96 17.39 -8.28
CA HIS A 20 15.19 18.19 -8.27
C HIS A 20 16.38 17.48 -7.60
N VAL A 21 16.14 16.69 -6.57
CA VAL A 21 17.18 15.85 -5.93
C VAL A 21 17.61 14.72 -6.87
N VAL A 22 16.67 14.06 -7.55
CA VAL A 22 16.95 13.00 -8.52
C VAL A 22 17.79 13.54 -9.68
N ASP A 23 17.40 14.68 -10.25
CA ASP A 23 18.16 15.36 -11.32
C ASP A 23 19.60 15.68 -10.87
N GLY A 24 19.77 16.11 -9.62
CA GLY A 24 21.09 16.38 -9.05
C GLY A 24 21.95 15.14 -8.80
N ILE A 25 21.36 13.93 -8.79
CA ILE A 25 22.07 12.64 -8.64
C ILE A 25 22.40 12.05 -10.02
N ILE A 26 21.46 12.11 -10.96
CA ILE A 26 21.53 11.37 -12.23
C ILE A 26 22.41 12.05 -13.30
N ASP A 27 22.64 13.36 -13.17
CA ASP A 27 23.34 14.18 -14.18
C ASP A 27 22.67 14.06 -15.56
N ASP A 28 23.36 13.50 -16.57
CA ASP A 28 22.85 13.35 -17.94
C ASP A 28 22.20 11.98 -18.22
N GLU A 29 22.17 11.05 -17.25
CA GLU A 29 21.62 9.70 -17.45
C GLU A 29 20.08 9.66 -17.38
N ILE A 30 19.48 8.68 -18.04
CA ILE A 30 18.02 8.53 -18.11
C ILE A 30 17.51 7.71 -16.91
N VAL A 31 16.67 8.31 -16.07
CA VAL A 31 15.97 7.58 -15.00
C VAL A 31 14.72 6.90 -15.57
N PRO A 32 14.46 5.63 -15.24
CA PRO A 32 13.18 4.98 -15.49
C PRO A 32 12.04 5.74 -14.79
N ASN A 33 10.93 5.97 -15.50
CA ASN A 33 9.84 6.80 -14.97
C ASN A 33 9.27 6.31 -13.64
N TRP A 34 9.08 5.00 -13.48
CA TRP A 34 8.59 4.45 -12.21
C TRP A 34 9.51 4.77 -11.03
N LEU A 35 10.84 4.85 -11.25
CA LEU A 35 11.79 5.14 -10.19
C LEU A 35 11.74 6.63 -9.83
N ASN A 36 11.70 7.51 -10.84
CA ASN A 36 11.62 8.95 -10.63
C ASN A 36 10.31 9.37 -9.94
N GLU A 37 9.17 8.95 -10.52
CA GLU A 37 7.82 9.29 -10.03
C GLU A 37 7.49 8.56 -8.72
N GLY A 38 7.92 7.30 -8.59
CA GLY A 38 7.73 6.54 -7.37
C GLY A 38 8.47 7.16 -6.19
N LEU A 39 9.70 7.68 -6.39
CA LEU A 39 10.45 8.37 -5.35
C LEU A 39 9.71 9.64 -4.91
N ALA A 40 9.24 10.43 -5.87
CA ALA A 40 8.49 11.63 -5.60
C ALA A 40 7.23 11.33 -4.77
N GLU A 41 6.34 10.44 -5.26
CA GLU A 41 5.11 10.03 -4.57
C GLU A 41 5.37 9.40 -3.19
N PHE A 42 6.43 8.57 -3.05
CA PHE A 42 6.75 7.96 -1.76
C PHE A 42 7.10 9.02 -0.71
N TYR A 43 8.02 9.92 -1.05
CA TYR A 43 8.55 10.89 -0.10
C TYR A 43 7.61 12.04 0.21
N GLU A 44 6.60 12.31 -0.63
CA GLU A 44 5.44 13.15 -0.27
C GLU A 44 4.86 12.76 1.09
N THR A 45 4.86 11.48 1.42
CA THR A 45 4.26 10.93 2.65
C THR A 45 5.25 10.78 3.82
N VAL A 46 6.56 10.87 3.57
CA VAL A 46 7.61 10.47 4.53
C VAL A 46 8.47 11.64 5.03
N LEU A 47 8.69 12.69 4.22
CA LEU A 47 9.51 13.87 4.59
C LEU A 47 8.76 14.89 5.46
N GLY A 48 9.44 15.87 6.06
CA GLY A 48 8.77 16.97 6.79
C GLY A 48 8.00 16.56 8.06
N ARG A 49 8.63 15.73 8.91
CA ARG A 49 8.03 15.17 10.15
C ARG A 49 8.02 16.11 11.37
N GLU A 50 8.40 17.38 11.24
CA GLU A 50 8.45 18.30 12.39
C GLU A 50 7.07 18.62 12.99
N ARG A 51 5.97 18.36 12.25
CA ARG A 51 4.60 18.52 12.74
C ARG A 51 3.76 17.28 12.47
N PRO A 52 2.75 16.98 13.31
CA PRO A 52 1.76 15.95 13.02
C PRO A 52 1.08 16.23 11.67
N ARG A 53 1.12 15.25 10.77
CA ARG A 53 0.46 15.32 9.46
C ARG A 53 -1.06 15.25 9.63
N SER A 54 -1.80 15.93 8.77
CA SER A 54 -3.26 15.81 8.73
C SER A 54 -3.68 14.40 8.28
N ASN A 55 -4.90 13.98 8.65
CA ASN A 55 -5.48 12.69 8.20
C ASN A 55 -5.57 12.57 6.66
N ALA A 56 -5.52 13.68 5.91
CA ALA A 56 -5.58 13.66 4.46
C ALA A 56 -4.34 13.01 3.81
N PHE A 57 -3.16 13.08 4.46
CA PHE A 57 -1.97 12.38 4.00
C PHE A 57 -2.11 10.86 4.14
N ALA A 58 -2.70 10.40 5.25
CA ALA A 58 -2.95 8.98 5.47
C ALA A 58 -3.94 8.43 4.42
N LEU A 59 -5.00 9.19 4.11
CA LEU A 59 -5.98 8.79 3.10
C LEU A 59 -5.38 8.61 1.71
N HIS A 60 -4.47 9.49 1.28
CA HIS A 60 -3.77 9.33 -0.01
C HIS A 60 -2.97 8.03 -0.03
N ARG A 61 -2.12 7.82 0.97
CA ARG A 61 -1.30 6.62 1.11
C ARG A 61 -2.14 5.33 1.08
N PHE A 62 -3.23 5.28 1.85
CA PHE A 62 -4.09 4.09 1.91
C PHE A 62 -4.71 3.79 0.56
N ARG A 63 -5.23 4.82 -0.12
CA ARG A 63 -5.84 4.66 -1.45
C ARG A 63 -4.86 4.20 -2.50
N THR A 64 -3.62 4.67 -2.44
CA THR A 64 -2.55 4.26 -3.34
C THR A 64 -2.19 2.79 -3.11
N ALA A 65 -1.94 2.41 -1.86
CA ALA A 65 -1.58 1.05 -1.53
C ALA A 65 -2.71 0.04 -1.83
N ASP A 66 -3.96 0.39 -1.49
CA ASP A 66 -5.14 -0.43 -1.78
C ASP A 66 -5.33 -0.65 -3.29
N ASN A 67 -5.19 0.40 -4.09
CA ASN A 67 -5.36 0.30 -5.55
C ASN A 67 -4.29 -0.59 -6.18
N ALA A 68 -3.02 -0.39 -5.83
CA ALA A 68 -1.92 -1.21 -6.33
C ALA A 68 -2.04 -2.67 -5.87
N LYS A 69 -2.41 -2.91 -4.60
CA LYS A 69 -2.65 -4.27 -4.08
C LYS A 69 -3.79 -4.97 -4.81
N LEU A 70 -4.92 -4.29 -5.03
CA LEU A 70 -6.03 -4.85 -5.79
C LEU A 70 -5.62 -5.23 -7.22
N ALA A 71 -4.80 -4.40 -7.86
CA ALA A 71 -4.25 -4.70 -9.18
C ALA A 71 -3.30 -5.90 -9.16
N ALA A 72 -2.46 -6.04 -8.13
CA ALA A 72 -1.59 -7.20 -7.94
C ALA A 72 -2.40 -8.50 -7.81
N GLN A 73 -3.41 -8.49 -6.94
CA GLN A 73 -4.29 -9.63 -6.69
C GLN A 73 -5.18 -9.99 -7.89
N SER A 74 -5.44 -9.02 -8.77
CA SER A 74 -6.24 -9.21 -9.98
C SER A 74 -5.38 -9.47 -11.23
N GLU A 75 -4.05 -9.55 -11.08
CA GLU A 75 -3.09 -9.73 -12.18
C GLU A 75 -3.20 -8.62 -13.26
N THR A 76 -3.47 -7.38 -12.83
CA THR A 76 -3.63 -6.20 -13.72
C THR A 76 -2.58 -5.11 -13.54
N LEU A 77 -1.52 -5.39 -12.77
CA LEU A 77 -0.34 -4.53 -12.72
C LEU A 77 0.29 -4.39 -14.11
N PHE A 78 0.95 -3.26 -14.34
CA PHE A 78 1.80 -3.12 -15.51
C PHE A 78 3.06 -3.96 -15.33
N PRO A 79 3.54 -4.63 -16.38
CA PRO A 79 4.92 -5.10 -16.41
C PRO A 79 5.87 -3.94 -16.13
N LEU A 80 6.92 -4.17 -15.33
CA LEU A 80 7.81 -3.10 -14.89
C LEU A 80 8.44 -2.36 -16.08
N ALA A 81 8.78 -3.07 -17.14
CA ALA A 81 9.32 -2.52 -18.38
C ALA A 81 8.39 -1.47 -19.03
N GLU A 82 7.06 -1.65 -18.94
CA GLU A 82 6.10 -0.68 -19.47
C GLU A 82 6.12 0.63 -18.67
N LEU A 83 6.58 0.60 -17.42
CA LEU A 83 6.65 1.77 -16.54
C LEU A 83 7.98 2.53 -16.65
N GLU A 84 8.95 2.05 -17.42
CA GLU A 84 10.26 2.69 -17.59
C GLU A 84 10.22 3.80 -18.64
N SER A 85 9.44 3.59 -19.70
CA SER A 85 9.45 4.41 -20.90
C SER A 85 8.69 5.72 -20.73
N ASN A 86 9.38 6.83 -21.03
CA ASN A 86 8.76 8.16 -21.13
C ASN A 86 7.61 8.23 -22.13
N LYS A 87 7.70 7.48 -23.23
CA LYS A 87 6.66 7.48 -24.25
C LYS A 87 5.39 6.79 -23.73
N GLU A 88 5.53 5.56 -23.23
CA GLU A 88 4.38 4.79 -22.77
C GLU A 88 3.72 5.43 -21.56
N TRP A 89 4.52 5.98 -20.65
CA TRP A 89 4.03 6.74 -19.50
C TRP A 89 3.12 7.91 -19.89
N ASN A 90 3.53 8.70 -20.88
CA ASN A 90 2.80 9.91 -21.29
C ASN A 90 1.66 9.64 -22.27
N GLU A 91 1.68 8.52 -23.01
CA GLU A 91 0.62 8.15 -23.95
C GLU A 91 -0.60 7.51 -23.27
N ARG A 92 -0.48 7.05 -22.01
CA ARG A 92 -1.63 6.53 -21.24
C ARG A 92 -2.66 7.63 -20.99
N SER A 93 -3.90 7.37 -21.38
CA SER A 93 -5.01 8.34 -21.32
C SER A 93 -6.18 7.91 -20.44
N GLU A 94 -6.29 6.62 -20.12
CA GLU A 94 -7.35 6.08 -19.27
C GLU A 94 -7.10 6.49 -17.80
N PRO A 95 -8.02 7.22 -17.14
CA PRO A 95 -7.77 7.77 -15.81
C PRO A 95 -7.35 6.74 -14.75
N ASP A 96 -7.95 5.55 -14.76
CA ASP A 96 -7.62 4.49 -13.80
C ASP A 96 -6.24 3.89 -14.06
N ARG A 97 -5.83 3.77 -15.33
CA ARG A 97 -4.50 3.31 -15.75
C ARG A 97 -3.42 4.34 -15.42
N ILE A 98 -3.70 5.64 -15.67
CA ILE A 98 -2.83 6.75 -15.27
C ILE A 98 -2.65 6.71 -13.76
N ARG A 99 -3.72 6.55 -12.98
CA ARG A 99 -3.58 6.46 -11.53
C ARG A 99 -2.77 5.23 -11.09
N LEU A 100 -3.02 4.07 -11.72
CA LEU A 100 -2.35 2.83 -11.37
C LEU A 100 -0.82 2.88 -11.61
N GLN A 101 -0.32 3.55 -12.65
CA GLN A 101 1.14 3.65 -12.86
C GLN A 101 1.84 4.40 -11.71
N TYR A 102 1.25 5.48 -11.18
CA TYR A 102 1.79 6.19 -10.01
C TYR A 102 1.64 5.35 -8.75
N ASP A 103 0.49 4.71 -8.56
CA ASP A 103 0.24 3.88 -7.38
C ASP A 103 1.18 2.66 -7.32
N GLN A 104 1.43 2.02 -8.45
CA GLN A 104 2.39 0.91 -8.58
C GLN A 104 3.82 1.41 -8.32
N SER A 105 4.22 2.54 -8.91
CA SER A 105 5.55 3.13 -8.73
C SER A 105 5.82 3.49 -7.27
N TYR A 106 4.85 4.09 -6.58
CA TYR A 106 4.90 4.32 -5.14
C TYR A 106 5.18 3.03 -4.35
N MET A 107 4.45 1.95 -4.68
CA MET A 107 4.58 0.68 -3.97
C MET A 107 5.89 -0.04 -4.29
N ILE A 108 6.50 0.16 -5.46
CA ILE A 108 7.84 -0.37 -5.76
C ILE A 108 8.88 0.30 -4.86
N ILE A 109 8.84 1.62 -4.70
CA ILE A 109 9.76 2.32 -3.80
C ILE A 109 9.56 1.90 -2.35
N ARG A 110 8.31 1.69 -1.93
CA ARG A 110 8.01 1.16 -0.59
C ARG A 110 8.57 -0.27 -0.43
N PHE A 111 8.34 -1.15 -1.40
CA PHE A 111 8.87 -2.51 -1.39
C PHE A 111 10.39 -2.50 -1.20
N MET A 112 11.09 -1.64 -1.94
CA MET A 112 12.53 -1.47 -1.82
C MET A 112 12.95 -1.05 -0.40
N ASN A 113 12.28 -0.01 0.15
CA ASN A 113 12.53 0.51 1.49
C ASN A 113 12.24 -0.50 2.62
N GLU A 114 11.20 -1.32 2.48
CA GLU A 114 10.73 -2.24 3.52
C GLU A 114 11.40 -3.61 3.46
N THR A 115 11.83 -4.05 2.27
CA THR A 115 12.40 -5.41 2.06
C THR A 115 13.91 -5.43 2.09
N PHE A 116 14.57 -4.36 1.65
CA PHE A 116 16.02 -4.27 1.57
C PHE A 116 16.52 -3.20 2.56
N ASP A 117 17.06 -2.10 2.05
CA ASP A 117 17.44 -0.93 2.87
C ASP A 117 16.62 0.30 2.44
N LYS A 118 16.44 1.24 3.36
CA LYS A 118 15.81 2.54 3.08
C LYS A 118 16.58 3.34 2.03
N SER A 119 17.90 3.13 1.93
CA SER A 119 18.71 3.77 0.89
C SER A 119 18.55 3.11 -0.48
N SER A 120 18.05 1.88 -0.58
CA SER A 120 18.10 1.08 -1.81
C SER A 120 17.54 1.77 -3.07
N PRO A 121 16.45 2.56 -3.04
CA PRO A 121 16.04 3.30 -4.24
C PRO A 121 17.06 4.34 -4.72
N PHE A 122 17.69 5.05 -3.78
CA PHE A 122 18.72 6.03 -4.09
C PHE A 122 20.07 5.37 -4.43
N ASP A 123 20.34 4.19 -3.89
CA ASP A 123 21.50 3.39 -4.27
C ASP A 123 21.37 2.95 -5.73
N ALA A 124 20.18 2.49 -6.16
CA ALA A 124 19.92 2.14 -7.54
C ALA A 124 20.08 3.35 -8.47
N LEU A 125 19.57 4.53 -8.07
CA LEU A 125 19.83 5.77 -8.82
C LEU A 125 21.31 6.09 -8.96
N ARG A 126 22.12 5.89 -7.93
CA ARG A 126 23.57 6.17 -7.97
C ARG A 126 24.34 5.18 -8.86
N GLU A 127 23.91 3.93 -8.90
CA GLU A 127 24.46 2.96 -9.85
C GLU A 127 24.13 3.38 -11.29
N ILE A 128 22.88 3.79 -11.57
CA ILE A 128 22.49 4.29 -12.90
C ILE A 128 23.26 5.56 -13.26
N ALA A 129 23.41 6.51 -12.33
CA ALA A 129 24.21 7.72 -12.52
C ALA A 129 25.69 7.42 -12.80
N SER A 130 26.17 6.23 -12.44
CA SER A 130 27.53 5.75 -12.73
C SER A 130 27.62 5.01 -14.07
N GLY A 131 26.54 4.96 -14.84
CA GLY A 131 26.44 4.34 -16.16
C GLY A 131 25.94 2.88 -16.16
N ALA A 132 25.40 2.38 -15.04
CA ALA A 132 24.82 1.04 -15.00
C ALA A 132 23.42 1.03 -15.64
N GLU A 133 23.13 -0.02 -16.42
CA GLU A 133 21.77 -0.26 -16.89
C GLU A 133 20.86 -0.66 -15.72
N LEU A 134 19.56 -0.38 -15.81
CA LEU A 134 18.63 -0.63 -14.70
C LEU A 134 18.68 -2.08 -14.15
N PRO A 135 18.69 -3.14 -14.97
CA PRO A 135 18.84 -4.51 -14.45
C PRO A 135 20.12 -4.73 -13.64
N GLU A 136 21.22 -4.10 -14.05
CA GLU A 136 22.52 -4.19 -13.37
C GLU A 136 22.49 -3.43 -12.05
N ALA A 137 21.93 -2.21 -12.06
CA ALA A 137 21.76 -1.39 -10.87
C ALA A 137 20.90 -2.09 -9.81
N LEU A 138 19.76 -2.68 -10.20
CA LEU A 138 18.91 -3.45 -9.29
C LEU A 138 19.65 -4.68 -8.76
N ASN A 139 20.39 -5.40 -9.62
CA ASN A 139 21.15 -6.56 -9.17
C ASN A 139 22.24 -6.20 -8.15
N SER A 140 22.98 -5.13 -8.40
CA SER A 140 24.03 -4.60 -7.52
C SER A 140 23.48 -4.24 -6.13
N VAL A 141 22.31 -3.59 -6.10
CA VAL A 141 21.74 -3.01 -4.87
C VAL A 141 20.91 -3.99 -4.07
N VAL A 142 20.05 -4.78 -4.73
CA VAL A 142 19.09 -5.66 -4.03
C VAL A 142 19.39 -7.14 -4.22
N GLY A 143 20.41 -7.49 -5.03
CA GLY A 143 20.85 -8.88 -5.22
C GLY A 143 19.89 -9.74 -6.06
N LEU A 144 18.94 -9.13 -6.77
CA LEU A 144 17.97 -9.81 -7.62
C LEU A 144 18.21 -9.44 -9.07
N ASN A 145 18.06 -10.40 -10.00
CA ASN A 145 17.91 -10.02 -11.40
C ASN A 145 16.56 -9.31 -11.60
N TYR A 146 16.38 -8.68 -12.75
CA TYR A 146 15.21 -7.87 -13.03
C TYR A 146 13.89 -8.65 -12.94
N GLU A 147 13.84 -9.87 -13.48
CA GLU A 147 12.65 -10.73 -13.47
C GLU A 147 12.29 -11.17 -12.04
N ASP A 148 13.29 -11.56 -11.24
CA ASP A 148 13.12 -11.94 -9.84
C ASP A 148 12.70 -10.75 -8.97
N PHE A 149 13.21 -9.54 -9.28
CA PHE A 149 12.80 -8.31 -8.61
C PHE A 149 11.31 -8.05 -8.83
N GLU A 150 10.85 -8.10 -10.09
CA GLU A 150 9.46 -7.88 -10.44
C GLU A 150 8.55 -8.96 -9.83
N ALA A 151 8.90 -10.23 -9.96
CA ALA A 151 8.12 -11.33 -9.39
C ALA A 151 7.99 -11.22 -7.87
N ARG A 152 9.09 -10.88 -7.18
CA ARG A 152 9.10 -10.70 -5.73
C ARG A 152 8.32 -9.46 -5.29
N PHE A 153 8.35 -8.38 -6.07
CA PHE A 153 7.52 -7.20 -5.84
C PHE A 153 6.03 -7.56 -5.91
N VAL A 154 5.59 -8.28 -6.94
CA VAL A 154 4.18 -8.68 -7.12
C VAL A 154 3.72 -9.57 -5.96
N ASP A 155 4.54 -10.56 -5.57
CA ASP A 155 4.24 -11.45 -4.44
C ASP A 155 4.15 -10.66 -3.12
N TRP A 156 5.12 -9.78 -2.86
CA TRP A 156 5.12 -8.92 -1.68
C TRP A 156 3.87 -8.03 -1.64
N LEU A 157 3.54 -7.35 -2.74
CA LEU A 157 2.41 -6.42 -2.81
C LEU A 157 1.07 -7.11 -2.64
N SER A 158 0.91 -8.30 -3.22
CA SER A 158 -0.33 -9.10 -3.11
C SER A 158 -0.65 -9.48 -1.67
N ASN A 159 0.39 -9.67 -0.86
CA ASN A 159 0.30 -10.06 0.54
C ASN A 159 0.56 -8.89 1.52
N TRP A 160 0.89 -7.71 1.02
CA TRP A 160 1.27 -6.58 1.86
C TRP A 160 0.10 -6.12 2.74
N GLU A 161 0.38 -5.90 4.02
CA GLU A 161 -0.55 -5.29 4.95
C GLU A 161 -0.02 -3.94 5.39
N ASP A 162 -0.86 -2.90 5.37
CA ASP A 162 -0.44 -1.60 5.87
C ASP A 162 -0.23 -1.71 7.39
N PRO A 163 0.97 -1.45 7.92
CA PRO A 163 1.24 -1.55 9.36
C PRO A 163 0.32 -0.67 10.22
N VAL A 164 -0.28 0.38 9.64
CA VAL A 164 -1.26 1.25 10.28
C VAL A 164 -2.66 0.62 10.29
N THR A 165 -3.07 -0.09 9.23
CA THR A 165 -4.36 -0.79 9.23
C THR A 165 -4.29 -2.15 9.90
N THR A 166 -3.15 -2.83 9.98
CA THR A 166 -2.98 -4.09 10.75
C THR A 166 -3.44 -3.90 12.20
N GLN A 167 -3.08 -2.79 12.86
CA GLN A 167 -3.57 -2.50 14.22
C GLN A 167 -5.09 -2.30 14.31
N ALA A 168 -5.71 -1.75 13.26
CA ALA A 168 -7.16 -1.60 13.20
C ALA A 168 -7.85 -2.94 12.88
N THR A 169 -7.27 -3.75 12.00
CA THR A 169 -7.73 -5.09 11.65
C THR A 169 -7.70 -6.02 12.86
N ASP A 170 -6.65 -5.97 13.69
CA ASP A 170 -6.59 -6.71 14.95
C ASP A 170 -7.76 -6.34 15.87
N TYR A 171 -8.07 -5.04 15.96
CA TYR A 171 -9.21 -4.56 16.73
C TYR A 171 -10.55 -5.04 16.16
N PHE A 172 -10.71 -5.03 14.83
CA PHE A 172 -11.92 -5.51 14.18
C PHE A 172 -12.09 -7.03 14.32
N GLN A 173 -11.02 -7.82 14.25
CA GLN A 173 -11.08 -9.26 14.51
C GLN A 173 -11.52 -9.57 15.95
N VAL A 174 -10.99 -8.84 16.94
CA VAL A 174 -11.45 -8.97 18.33
C VAL A 174 -12.92 -8.57 18.47
N LEU A 175 -13.36 -7.52 17.77
CA LEU A 175 -14.76 -7.09 17.79
C LEU A 175 -15.70 -8.15 17.19
N ASP A 176 -15.32 -8.76 16.08
CA ASP A 176 -16.09 -9.82 15.43
C ASP A 176 -16.23 -11.04 16.35
N GLN A 177 -15.15 -11.47 17.00
CA GLN A 177 -15.18 -12.55 18.00
C GLN A 177 -16.13 -12.23 19.18
N ILE A 178 -16.11 -10.98 19.67
CA ILE A 178 -17.03 -10.54 20.75
C ILE A 178 -18.48 -10.60 20.27
N MET A 179 -18.75 -10.19 19.03
CA MET A 179 -20.08 -10.21 18.44
C MET A 179 -20.60 -11.64 18.24
N GLU A 180 -19.75 -12.56 17.77
CA GLU A 180 -20.07 -13.99 17.67
C GLU A 180 -20.37 -14.62 19.04
N LEU A 181 -19.54 -14.32 20.05
CA LEU A 181 -19.75 -14.80 21.42
C LEU A 181 -21.10 -14.31 21.97
N ARG A 182 -21.44 -13.04 21.73
CA ARG A 182 -22.73 -12.46 22.13
C ARG A 182 -23.91 -13.15 21.45
N GLY A 183 -23.77 -13.50 20.16
CA GLY A 183 -24.74 -14.29 19.42
C GLY A 183 -24.99 -15.63 20.11
N SER A 184 -23.92 -16.38 20.35
CA SER A 184 -23.96 -17.70 20.99
C SER A 184 -24.59 -17.66 22.40
N ILE A 185 -24.30 -16.62 23.21
CA ILE A 185 -24.93 -16.43 24.51
C ILE A 185 -26.44 -16.17 24.38
N SER A 186 -26.84 -15.39 23.38
CA SER A 186 -28.24 -15.06 23.14
C SER A 186 -29.03 -16.31 22.72
N ASP A 187 -28.46 -17.15 21.86
CA ASP A 187 -29.07 -18.42 21.45
C ASP A 187 -29.18 -19.40 22.61
N ARG A 188 -28.14 -19.52 23.43
CA ARG A 188 -28.18 -20.35 24.64
C ARG A 188 -29.24 -19.89 25.63
N ARG A 189 -29.43 -18.57 25.80
CA ARG A 189 -30.51 -18.03 26.64
C ARG A 189 -31.89 -18.38 26.09
N ARG A 190 -32.10 -18.28 24.77
CA ARG A 190 -33.37 -18.68 24.14
C ARG A 190 -33.66 -20.16 24.36
N ALA A 191 -32.67 -21.03 24.17
CA ALA A 191 -32.81 -22.46 24.41
C ALA A 191 -33.18 -22.76 25.88
N ASN A 192 -32.51 -22.11 26.84
CA ASN A 192 -32.81 -22.30 28.27
C ASN A 192 -34.22 -21.84 28.65
N ILE A 193 -34.69 -20.73 28.08
CA ILE A 193 -36.06 -20.23 28.30
C ILE A 193 -37.07 -21.22 27.71
N GLN A 194 -36.84 -21.71 26.50
CA GLN A 194 -37.72 -22.69 25.85
C GLN A 194 -37.80 -23.99 26.66
N GLN A 195 -36.66 -24.48 27.14
CA GLN A 195 -36.62 -25.67 28.01
C GLN A 195 -37.39 -25.45 29.32
N SER A 196 -37.19 -24.29 29.96
CA SER A 196 -37.88 -23.97 31.21
C SER A 196 -39.40 -23.88 31.00
N LEU A 197 -39.86 -23.33 29.87
CA LEU A 197 -41.27 -23.28 29.52
C LEU A 197 -41.85 -24.69 29.29
N SER A 198 -41.14 -25.55 28.56
CA SER A 198 -41.58 -26.93 28.37
C SER A 198 -41.61 -27.73 29.67
N ASP A 199 -40.67 -27.48 30.59
CA ASP A 199 -40.64 -28.15 31.88
C ASP A 199 -41.84 -27.72 32.75
N ILE A 200 -42.22 -26.44 32.72
CA ILE A 200 -43.41 -25.92 33.42
C ILE A 200 -44.70 -26.50 32.82
N GLU A 201 -44.83 -26.53 31.49
CA GLU A 201 -46.00 -27.10 30.82
C GLU A 201 -46.15 -28.59 31.13
N ASN A 202 -45.04 -29.35 31.13
CA ASN A 202 -45.06 -30.77 31.49
C ASN A 202 -45.51 -30.98 32.94
N VAL A 203 -45.04 -30.16 33.89
CA VAL A 203 -45.45 -30.26 35.30
C VAL A 203 -46.96 -29.98 35.47
N ALA A 204 -47.51 -29.00 34.74
CA ALA A 204 -48.93 -28.68 34.81
C ALA A 204 -49.83 -29.84 34.31
N VAL A 205 -49.39 -30.58 33.28
CA VAL A 205 -50.11 -31.73 32.72
C VAL A 205 -50.13 -32.94 33.67
N TYR A 206 -49.18 -33.06 34.60
CA TYR A 206 -49.15 -34.15 35.60
C TYR A 206 -49.92 -33.83 36.90
N THR A 207 -50.55 -32.66 37.01
CA THR A 207 -51.29 -32.22 38.21
C THR A 207 -52.81 -32.11 38.05
N GLU A 208 -53.36 -32.55 36.92
CA GLU A 208 -54.81 -32.79 36.72
C GLU A 208 -55.15 -34.28 36.79
#